data_AF-A0A2H5W9U3-F1
#
_entry.id   AF-A0A2H5W9U3-F1
#
_cell.length_a   1.000
_cell.length_b   1.000
_cell.length_c   1.000
_cell.angle_alpha   90.00
_cell.angle_beta   90.00
_cell.angle_gamma   90.00
#
_symmetry.space_group_name_H-M   'P 1'
#
loop_
_entity.id
_entity.type
_entity.pdbx_description
1 polymer ?
#
loop_
_entity_poly.entity_id
_entity_poly.type
_entity_poly.pdbx_seq_one_letter_code
_entity_poly.pdbx_strand_id
1 'polypeptide(L)'
;MTDDLALEVDALMELGDLASARTRAAAWRPEGADAATCARWGERFERLGMVREALQAYHHAVRQSSRPEWHARLAELYLDLGKWSTAEEHLQTAVEAGATDPRVFLRLGEILEEREALDAARQVYQTGLERTQAPELRARLKRLPALPTAPDAVFGRRPGEAEVALLAQYFQGREGVYARQWVDRQGRVGYQPVHEPLTLRVIRQHLDGDLTCGVYPVRLDGTVFFAVWDVDINRNVLEKYLRRPDRLAELARLAHETAVRIAARSRTLGLPGLIEDSGFKGRHVWVFFNAPVEARIVRAVAERIARLDPIPSGLHVDVFPRQDTVEPGQLGNLIKLPLGIHRRTGRRCLFLDPDGRALPDPFRALAETPRLPPEALLQAAEQLTALPPAPQPVSTEEREARELQAALTPPYSPEADPEFQTVVTCCPVLGALVQKARTEHMLTYDEQLVLVHTLGYLTHGVEVVNAVLGTCVNVYPQLLLKSPLRGNPMSCPKIRQRIPDVTRRIPCRCPEQTDLGYPTPVLFLRLRASTPADAWERVELQAMAEALLRMEQERRRLEAQMEDLRQRLSDRMRHHGQDVIETPYGRVRRTQASDGTERLTVEV
;
A
#
# COMPACT_ATOMS: atom_id res chain seq x y z
N MET A 1 19.19 -59.99 -8.14
CA MET A 1 19.44 -59.01 -9.24
C MET A 1 19.89 -57.66 -8.73
N THR A 2 19.26 -57.03 -7.73
CA THR A 2 19.73 -55.74 -7.19
C THR A 2 21.06 -55.82 -6.45
N ASP A 3 21.32 -56.93 -5.73
CA ASP A 3 22.55 -57.11 -4.96
C ASP A 3 23.76 -57.48 -5.84
N ASP A 4 23.58 -58.32 -6.87
CA ASP A 4 24.65 -58.66 -7.82
C ASP A 4 25.14 -57.43 -8.59
N LEU A 5 24.22 -56.56 -9.00
CA LEU A 5 24.55 -55.32 -9.69
C LEU A 5 25.35 -54.36 -8.81
N ALA A 6 25.01 -54.27 -7.51
CA ALA A 6 25.71 -53.42 -6.57
C ALA A 6 27.15 -53.91 -6.33
N LEU A 7 27.34 -55.22 -6.17
CA LEU A 7 28.65 -55.84 -6.02
C LEU A 7 29.55 -55.63 -7.25
N GLU A 8 29.00 -55.78 -8.44
CA GLU A 8 29.73 -55.56 -9.70
C GLU A 8 30.19 -54.10 -9.83
N VAL A 9 29.32 -53.14 -9.51
CA VAL A 9 29.65 -51.72 -9.52
C VAL A 9 30.73 -51.39 -8.47
N ASP A 10 30.60 -51.90 -7.26
CA ASP A 10 31.58 -51.66 -6.19
C ASP A 10 32.97 -52.22 -6.56
N ALA A 11 33.03 -53.43 -7.14
CA ALA A 11 34.28 -54.02 -7.61
C ALA A 11 34.96 -53.19 -8.71
N LEU A 12 34.19 -52.68 -9.67
CA LEU A 12 34.72 -51.80 -10.72
C LEU A 12 35.25 -50.47 -10.14
N MET A 13 34.58 -49.94 -9.12
CA MET A 13 35.01 -48.73 -8.42
C MET A 13 36.32 -48.95 -7.64
N GLU A 14 36.48 -50.10 -6.99
CA GLU A 14 37.72 -50.47 -6.28
C GLU A 14 38.90 -50.67 -7.24
N LEU A 15 38.65 -51.20 -8.44
CA LEU A 15 39.64 -51.32 -9.51
C LEU A 15 39.97 -49.99 -10.20
N GLY A 16 39.27 -48.91 -9.87
CA GLY A 16 39.45 -47.59 -10.48
C GLY A 16 38.85 -47.43 -11.88
N ASP A 17 38.13 -48.44 -12.40
CA ASP A 17 37.43 -48.37 -13.68
C ASP A 17 36.07 -47.64 -13.53
N LEU A 18 36.16 -46.34 -13.32
CA LEU A 18 34.98 -45.48 -13.12
C LEU A 18 34.10 -45.38 -14.38
N ALA A 19 34.65 -45.63 -15.58
CA ALA A 19 33.90 -45.55 -16.83
C ALA A 19 32.95 -46.75 -16.98
N SER A 20 33.46 -47.97 -16.75
CA SER A 20 32.64 -49.17 -16.74
C SER A 20 31.67 -49.17 -15.57
N ALA A 21 32.10 -48.72 -14.39
CA ALA A 21 31.24 -48.61 -13.21
C ALA A 21 30.02 -47.69 -13.47
N ARG A 22 30.21 -46.53 -14.12
CA ARG A 22 29.11 -45.64 -14.53
C ARG A 22 28.15 -46.30 -15.50
N THR A 23 28.69 -46.94 -16.54
CA THR A 23 27.89 -47.64 -17.56
C THR A 23 27.01 -48.71 -16.90
N ARG A 24 27.59 -49.47 -15.97
CA ARG A 24 26.89 -50.53 -15.28
C ARG A 24 25.86 -50.01 -14.27
N ALA A 25 26.23 -49.00 -13.48
CA ALA A 25 25.36 -48.36 -12.49
C ALA A 25 24.10 -47.74 -13.13
N ALA A 26 24.19 -47.23 -14.37
CA ALA A 26 23.05 -46.67 -15.11
C ALA A 26 21.92 -47.68 -15.39
N ALA A 27 22.17 -48.98 -15.24
CA ALA A 27 21.14 -50.01 -15.35
C ALA A 27 20.24 -50.11 -14.11
N TRP A 28 20.66 -49.55 -12.96
CA TRP A 28 19.87 -49.60 -11.74
C TRP A 28 18.61 -48.73 -11.83
N ARG A 29 17.53 -49.21 -11.21
CA ARG A 29 16.21 -48.60 -11.22
C ARG A 29 15.65 -48.62 -9.79
N PRO A 30 15.08 -47.50 -9.28
CA PRO A 30 14.60 -47.42 -7.90
C PRO A 30 13.27 -48.16 -7.67
N GLU A 31 12.55 -48.55 -8.73
CA GLU A 31 11.26 -49.22 -8.63
C GLU A 31 11.38 -50.57 -7.90
N GLY A 32 10.70 -50.70 -6.76
CA GLY A 32 10.69 -51.92 -5.95
C GLY A 32 11.83 -52.04 -4.93
N ALA A 33 12.76 -51.08 -4.88
CA ALA A 33 13.80 -51.02 -3.86
C ALA A 33 13.30 -50.33 -2.58
N ASP A 34 13.71 -50.86 -1.42
CA ASP A 34 13.44 -50.21 -0.13
C ASP A 34 14.25 -48.91 0.03
N ALA A 35 13.86 -48.10 1.01
CA ALA A 35 14.46 -46.79 1.26
C ALA A 35 15.99 -46.86 1.49
N ALA A 36 16.45 -47.86 2.24
CA ALA A 36 17.87 -48.02 2.56
C ALA A 36 18.69 -48.42 1.32
N THR A 37 18.14 -49.27 0.46
CA THR A 37 18.76 -49.67 -0.81
C THR A 37 18.86 -48.48 -1.75
N CYS A 38 17.81 -47.67 -1.84
CA CYS A 38 17.82 -46.44 -2.63
C CYS A 38 18.90 -45.46 -2.15
N ALA A 39 19.04 -45.28 -0.82
CA ALA A 39 20.08 -44.42 -0.27
C ALA A 39 21.51 -44.94 -0.57
N ARG A 40 21.76 -46.25 -0.41
CA ARG A 40 23.06 -46.86 -0.77
C ARG A 40 23.40 -46.69 -2.25
N TRP A 41 22.40 -46.73 -3.12
CA TRP A 41 22.59 -46.44 -4.55
C TRP A 41 22.84 -44.95 -4.81
N GLY A 42 22.19 -44.06 -4.08
CA GLY A 42 22.51 -42.63 -4.05
C GLY A 42 24.00 -42.39 -3.79
N GLU A 43 24.55 -42.96 -2.72
CA GLU A 43 25.96 -42.84 -2.36
C GLU A 43 26.91 -43.34 -3.46
N ARG A 44 26.57 -44.46 -4.12
CA ARG A 44 27.35 -44.98 -5.27
C ARG A 44 27.34 -44.00 -6.43
N PHE A 45 26.17 -43.48 -6.79
CA PHE A 45 26.06 -42.50 -7.87
C PHE A 45 26.84 -41.22 -7.56
N GLU A 46 26.85 -40.76 -6.31
CA GLU A 46 27.68 -39.62 -5.89
C GLU A 46 29.18 -39.89 -6.11
N ARG A 47 29.68 -41.05 -5.66
CA ARG A 47 31.09 -41.45 -5.86
C ARG A 47 31.46 -41.56 -7.35
N LEU A 48 30.49 -41.88 -8.20
CA LEU A 48 30.65 -41.94 -9.65
C LEU A 48 30.47 -40.58 -10.35
N GLY A 49 30.03 -39.53 -9.64
CA GLY A 49 29.71 -38.23 -10.24
C GLY A 49 28.41 -38.22 -11.06
N MET A 50 27.54 -39.20 -10.87
CA MET A 50 26.25 -39.34 -11.55
C MET A 50 25.15 -38.57 -10.79
N VAL A 51 25.22 -37.24 -10.82
CA VAL A 51 24.42 -36.34 -9.97
C VAL A 51 22.91 -36.51 -10.15
N ARG A 52 22.44 -36.71 -11.40
CA ARG A 52 21.00 -36.83 -11.69
C ARG A 52 20.43 -38.13 -11.09
N GLU A 53 21.16 -39.23 -11.26
CA GLU A 53 20.80 -40.54 -10.75
C GLU A 53 20.89 -40.59 -9.22
N ALA A 54 21.89 -39.92 -8.63
CA ALA A 54 22.00 -39.75 -7.18
C ALA A 54 20.78 -39.03 -6.60
N LEU A 55 20.37 -37.89 -7.20
CA LEU A 55 19.17 -37.16 -6.79
C LEU A 55 17.92 -38.04 -6.88
N GLN A 56 17.74 -38.77 -7.98
CA GLN A 56 16.59 -39.68 -8.13
C GLN A 56 16.56 -40.74 -7.03
N ALA A 57 17.69 -41.39 -6.77
CA ALA A 57 17.81 -42.44 -5.75
C ALA A 57 17.48 -41.90 -4.35
N TYR A 58 18.05 -40.76 -3.95
CA TYR A 58 17.74 -40.17 -2.64
C TYR A 58 16.30 -39.66 -2.53
N HIS A 59 15.71 -39.11 -3.59
CA HIS A 59 14.29 -38.73 -3.59
C HIS A 59 13.37 -39.92 -3.37
N HIS A 60 13.69 -41.08 -3.96
CA HIS A 60 12.96 -42.31 -3.68
C HIS A 60 13.14 -42.79 -2.23
N ALA A 61 14.34 -42.62 -1.64
CA ALA A 61 14.59 -42.95 -0.24
C ALA A 61 13.78 -42.08 0.73
N VAL A 62 13.85 -40.74 0.59
CA VAL A 62 13.19 -39.80 1.52
C VAL A 62 11.66 -39.83 1.44
N ARG A 63 11.08 -40.22 0.29
CA ARG A 63 9.63 -40.44 0.14
C ARG A 63 9.11 -41.59 0.99
N GLN A 64 9.95 -42.61 1.22
CA GLN A 64 9.59 -43.78 2.01
C GLN A 64 9.91 -43.59 3.49
N SER A 65 11.01 -42.91 3.82
CA SER A 65 11.40 -42.62 5.20
C SER A 65 12.19 -41.31 5.28
N SER A 66 11.73 -40.37 6.12
CA SER A 66 12.36 -39.06 6.30
C SER A 66 13.54 -39.14 7.28
N ARG A 67 14.64 -39.76 6.84
CA ARG A 67 15.87 -39.85 7.63
C ARG A 67 16.74 -38.60 7.47
N PRO A 68 17.24 -37.99 8.56
CA PRO A 68 18.03 -36.75 8.50
C PRO A 68 19.23 -36.81 7.56
N GLU A 69 19.95 -37.94 7.56
CA GLU A 69 21.16 -38.16 6.77
C GLU A 69 20.89 -38.06 5.26
N TRP A 70 19.76 -38.57 4.77
CA TRP A 70 19.43 -38.56 3.34
C TRP A 70 18.97 -37.18 2.90
N HIS A 71 18.24 -36.47 3.75
CA HIS A 71 17.92 -35.07 3.53
C HIS A 71 19.19 -34.21 3.50
N ALA A 72 20.16 -34.45 4.39
CA ALA A 72 21.46 -33.77 4.35
C ALA A 72 22.24 -34.03 3.06
N ARG A 73 22.23 -35.26 2.51
CA ARG A 73 22.85 -35.56 1.21
C ARG A 73 22.15 -34.85 0.04
N LEU A 74 20.82 -34.87 0.00
CA LEU A 74 20.06 -34.12 -1.02
C LEU A 74 20.38 -32.63 -0.98
N ALA A 75 20.51 -32.05 0.23
CA ALA A 75 20.88 -30.67 0.37
C ALA A 75 22.24 -30.36 -0.25
N GLU A 76 23.30 -31.13 0.08
CA GLU A 76 24.64 -30.91 -0.49
C GLU A 76 24.62 -31.00 -2.02
N LEU A 77 23.94 -32.00 -2.60
CA LEU A 77 23.79 -32.11 -4.06
C LEU A 77 23.09 -30.88 -4.67
N TYR A 78 22.09 -30.32 -3.99
CA TYR A 78 21.42 -29.11 -4.44
C TYR A 78 22.27 -27.86 -4.27
N LEU A 79 23.11 -27.76 -3.23
CA LEU A 79 24.08 -26.68 -3.07
C LEU A 79 25.10 -26.70 -4.22
N ASP A 80 25.62 -27.87 -4.58
CA ASP A 80 26.56 -28.04 -5.70
C ASP A 80 25.95 -27.63 -7.05
N LEU A 81 24.64 -27.85 -7.22
CA LEU A 81 23.87 -27.40 -8.39
C LEU A 81 23.44 -25.92 -8.32
N GLY A 82 23.76 -25.19 -7.25
CA GLY A 82 23.35 -23.81 -7.04
C GLY A 82 21.85 -23.63 -6.75
N LYS A 83 21.14 -24.70 -6.35
CA LYS A 83 19.70 -24.69 -6.00
C LYS A 83 19.49 -24.49 -4.49
N TRP A 84 19.89 -23.33 -3.99
CA TRP A 84 19.94 -22.98 -2.56
C TRP A 84 18.61 -23.15 -1.82
N SER A 85 17.50 -22.72 -2.42
CA SER A 85 16.17 -22.81 -1.77
C SER A 85 15.76 -24.26 -1.53
N THR A 86 16.00 -25.14 -2.51
CA THR A 86 15.71 -26.57 -2.36
C THR A 86 16.65 -27.22 -1.35
N ALA A 87 17.92 -26.83 -1.32
CA ALA A 87 18.87 -27.34 -0.34
C ALA A 87 18.50 -26.96 1.10
N GLU A 88 18.09 -25.71 1.33
CA GLU A 88 17.57 -25.24 2.62
C GLU A 88 16.35 -26.03 3.08
N GLU A 89 15.37 -26.29 2.20
CA GLU A 89 14.20 -27.12 2.52
C GLU A 89 14.61 -28.51 3.01
N HIS A 90 15.60 -29.13 2.36
CA HIS A 90 16.13 -30.42 2.79
C HIS A 90 16.90 -30.34 4.11
N LEU A 91 17.76 -29.33 4.32
CA LEU A 91 18.49 -29.13 5.59
C LEU A 91 17.52 -28.90 6.76
N GLN A 92 16.50 -28.09 6.54
CA GLN A 92 15.46 -27.83 7.52
C GLN A 92 14.71 -29.12 7.88
N THR A 93 14.32 -29.90 6.87
CA THR A 93 13.68 -31.20 7.09
C THR A 93 14.60 -32.14 7.87
N ALA A 94 15.92 -32.12 7.62
CA ALA A 94 16.88 -32.90 8.39
C ALA A 94 16.93 -32.47 9.87
N VAL A 95 16.91 -31.16 10.14
CA VAL A 95 16.85 -30.64 11.53
C VAL A 95 15.56 -31.07 12.22
N GLU A 96 14.42 -30.97 11.54
CA GLU A 96 13.11 -31.40 12.06
C GLU A 96 13.05 -32.90 12.34
N ALA A 97 13.65 -33.71 11.46
CA ALA A 97 13.77 -35.16 11.62
C ALA A 97 14.80 -35.59 12.68
N GLY A 98 15.43 -34.64 13.39
CA GLY A 98 16.32 -34.93 14.52
C GLY A 98 17.79 -35.06 14.16
N ALA A 99 18.28 -34.37 13.12
CA ALA A 99 19.70 -34.37 12.77
C ALA A 99 20.63 -34.15 13.97
N THR A 100 21.70 -34.93 14.03
CA THR A 100 22.78 -34.84 15.03
C THR A 100 24.15 -34.54 14.41
N ASP A 101 24.23 -34.40 13.09
CA ASP A 101 25.45 -33.98 12.40
C ASP A 101 25.60 -32.45 12.47
N PRO A 102 26.67 -31.92 13.09
CA PRO A 102 26.91 -30.48 13.19
C PRO A 102 26.93 -29.76 11.83
N ARG A 103 27.32 -30.46 10.75
CA ARG A 103 27.39 -29.89 9.40
C ARG A 103 26.03 -29.44 8.89
N VAL A 104 24.95 -30.15 9.25
CA VAL A 104 23.58 -29.78 8.85
C VAL A 104 23.21 -28.40 9.41
N PHE A 105 23.51 -28.16 10.68
CA PHE A 105 23.24 -26.88 11.34
C PHE A 105 24.15 -25.77 10.84
N LEU A 106 25.43 -26.07 10.61
CA LEU A 106 26.38 -25.11 10.04
C LEU A 106 25.92 -24.66 8.65
N ARG A 107 25.56 -25.59 7.77
CA ARG A 107 25.09 -25.29 6.41
C ARG A 107 23.80 -24.50 6.38
N LEU A 108 22.81 -24.93 7.17
CA LEU A 108 21.54 -24.22 7.23
C LEU A 108 21.73 -22.80 7.78
N GLY A 109 22.52 -22.65 8.85
CA GLY A 109 22.81 -21.34 9.40
C GLY A 109 23.63 -20.45 8.46
N GLU A 110 24.57 -21.00 7.69
CA GLU A 110 25.32 -20.26 6.66
C GLU A 110 24.37 -19.72 5.57
N ILE A 111 23.43 -20.53 5.10
CA ILE A 111 22.41 -20.10 4.13
C ILE A 111 21.51 -19.01 4.72
N LEU A 112 21.14 -19.12 5.99
CA LEU A 112 20.32 -18.12 6.69
C LEU A 112 21.09 -16.81 6.92
N GLU A 113 22.39 -16.88 7.25
CA GLU A 113 23.27 -15.72 7.34
C GLU A 113 23.39 -15.00 5.99
N GLU A 114 23.59 -15.73 4.89
CA GLU A 114 23.62 -15.17 3.52
C GLU A 114 22.31 -14.43 3.18
N ARG A 115 21.20 -14.79 3.83
CA ARG A 115 19.88 -14.17 3.66
C ARG A 115 19.57 -13.08 4.68
N GLU A 116 20.55 -12.68 5.50
CA GLU A 116 20.39 -11.81 6.66
C GLU A 116 19.30 -12.26 7.65
N ALA A 117 18.96 -13.54 7.65
CA ALA A 117 18.02 -14.15 8.59
C ALA A 117 18.76 -14.51 9.89
N LEU A 118 19.38 -13.50 10.52
CA LEU A 118 20.35 -13.68 11.59
C LEU A 118 19.73 -14.32 12.84
N ASP A 119 18.50 -13.97 13.18
CA ASP A 119 17.79 -14.60 14.31
C ASP A 119 17.50 -16.07 14.04
N ALA A 120 17.08 -16.42 12.82
CA ALA A 120 16.87 -17.82 12.43
C ALA A 120 18.19 -18.60 12.44
N ALA A 121 19.27 -18.02 11.90
CA ALA A 121 20.60 -18.61 11.95
C ALA A 121 21.05 -18.84 13.40
N ARG A 122 20.82 -17.87 14.29
CA ARG A 122 21.12 -17.99 15.73
C ARG A 122 20.37 -19.15 16.36
N GLN A 123 19.07 -19.30 16.09
CA GLN A 123 18.25 -20.41 16.60
C GLN A 123 18.74 -21.77 16.08
N VAL A 124 19.07 -21.86 14.78
CA VAL A 124 19.62 -23.10 14.18
C VAL A 124 20.93 -23.48 14.85
N TYR A 125 21.85 -22.54 15.03
CA TYR A 125 23.12 -22.83 15.70
C TYR A 125 22.96 -23.18 17.18
N GLN A 126 22.02 -22.54 17.90
CA GLN A 126 21.69 -22.89 19.28
C GLN A 126 21.16 -24.33 19.37
N THR A 127 20.18 -24.66 18.52
CA THR A 127 19.61 -26.02 18.43
C THR A 127 20.69 -27.05 18.13
N GLY A 128 21.56 -26.76 17.15
CA GLY A 128 22.68 -27.64 16.82
C GLY A 128 23.66 -27.79 17.97
N LEU A 129 23.99 -26.70 18.68
CA LEU A 129 24.89 -26.72 19.82
C LEU A 129 24.31 -27.55 20.99
N GLU A 130 23.01 -27.42 21.26
CA GLU A 130 22.30 -28.21 22.27
C GLU A 130 22.32 -29.70 21.94
N ARG A 131 22.12 -30.07 20.67
CA ARG A 131 22.05 -31.48 20.23
C ARG A 131 23.40 -32.15 20.06
N THR A 132 24.41 -31.40 19.64
CA THR A 132 25.71 -31.98 19.19
C THR A 132 26.89 -31.57 20.05
N GLN A 133 26.74 -30.51 20.86
CA GLN A 133 27.82 -29.88 21.63
C GLN A 133 29.06 -29.46 20.80
N ALA A 134 28.91 -29.35 19.48
CA ALA A 134 30.04 -29.09 18.58
C ALA A 134 30.63 -27.68 18.77
N PRO A 135 31.97 -27.56 18.91
CA PRO A 135 32.63 -26.27 19.19
C PRO A 135 32.51 -25.27 18.03
N GLU A 136 32.37 -25.73 16.79
CA GLU A 136 32.23 -24.90 15.59
C GLU A 136 30.93 -24.08 15.62
N LEU A 137 29.83 -24.67 16.10
CA LEU A 137 28.54 -23.99 16.26
C LEU A 137 28.61 -22.90 17.32
N ARG A 138 29.30 -23.17 18.45
CA ARG A 138 29.57 -22.16 19.47
C ARG A 138 30.42 -21.02 18.92
N ALA A 139 31.44 -21.33 18.12
CA ALA A 139 32.29 -20.33 17.47
C ALA A 139 31.48 -19.46 16.49
N ARG A 140 30.58 -20.06 15.70
CA ARG A 140 29.71 -19.33 14.77
C ARG A 140 28.72 -18.41 15.49
N LEU A 141 28.09 -18.90 16.56
CA LEU A 141 27.20 -18.10 17.43
C LEU A 141 27.87 -16.86 18.01
N LYS A 142 29.14 -16.98 18.42
CA LYS A 142 29.92 -15.85 18.96
C LYS A 142 30.27 -14.82 17.88
N ARG A 143 30.45 -15.24 16.64
CA ARG A 143 30.74 -14.36 15.49
C ARG A 143 29.48 -13.67 14.94
N LEU A 144 28.30 -14.24 15.18
CA LEU A 144 27.03 -13.67 14.73
C LEU A 144 26.79 -12.31 15.40
N PRO A 145 26.58 -11.21 14.64
CA PRO A 145 26.39 -9.89 15.23
C PRO A 145 25.21 -9.89 16.19
N ALA A 146 25.41 -9.29 17.37
CA ALA A 146 24.33 -9.04 18.31
C ALA A 146 23.50 -7.87 17.75
N LEU A 147 22.23 -8.10 17.46
CA LEU A 147 21.31 -7.04 17.07
C LEU A 147 20.76 -6.40 18.34
N PRO A 148 20.90 -5.08 18.53
CA PRO A 148 20.20 -4.40 19.60
C PRO A 148 18.71 -4.43 19.25
N THR A 149 17.94 -5.22 19.99
CA THR A 149 16.50 -5.39 19.78
C THR A 149 15.67 -4.82 20.92
N ALA A 150 16.26 -4.73 22.13
CA ALA A 150 15.62 -4.13 23.29
C ALA A 150 15.37 -2.63 23.05
N PRO A 151 14.16 -2.11 23.37
CA PRO A 151 13.83 -0.71 23.16
C PRO A 151 14.84 0.26 23.80
N ASP A 152 15.27 0.01 25.03
CA ASP A 152 16.25 0.85 25.74
C ASP A 152 17.60 0.91 25.00
N ALA A 153 18.03 -0.19 24.39
CA ALA A 153 19.30 -0.27 23.67
C ALA A 153 19.27 0.45 22.33
N VAL A 154 18.08 0.58 21.71
CA VAL A 154 17.94 1.16 20.37
C VAL A 154 17.45 2.61 20.41
N PHE A 155 16.50 2.90 21.29
CA PHE A 155 15.88 4.23 21.42
C PHE A 155 16.45 5.04 22.58
N GLY A 156 17.43 4.49 23.32
CA GLY A 156 18.00 5.09 24.54
C GLY A 156 17.08 5.02 25.77
N ARG A 157 15.81 4.66 25.58
CA ARG A 157 14.82 4.41 26.64
C ARG A 157 13.69 3.53 26.14
N ARG A 158 12.96 2.91 27.05
CA ARG A 158 11.70 2.24 26.76
C ARG A 158 10.65 3.31 26.47
N PRO A 159 9.92 3.21 25.35
CA PRO A 159 8.86 4.15 25.02
C PRO A 159 7.82 4.23 26.16
N GLY A 160 7.27 5.40 26.45
CA GLY A 160 6.21 5.61 27.42
C GLY A 160 4.81 5.42 26.81
N GLU A 161 3.76 5.80 27.52
CA GLU A 161 2.38 5.77 27.00
C GLU A 161 2.14 6.81 25.89
N ALA A 162 2.84 7.96 25.96
CA ALA A 162 2.74 9.01 24.96
C ALA A 162 3.22 8.54 23.58
N GLU A 163 4.35 7.82 23.52
CA GLU A 163 4.89 7.27 22.28
C GLU A 163 4.01 6.16 21.67
N VAL A 164 3.41 5.33 22.53
CA VAL A 164 2.45 4.31 22.07
C VAL A 164 1.21 4.96 21.49
N ALA A 165 0.67 5.98 22.17
CA ALA A 165 -0.46 6.76 21.67
C ALA A 165 -0.11 7.50 20.37
N LEU A 166 1.12 8.01 20.23
CA LEU A 166 1.59 8.66 19.02
C LEU A 166 1.55 7.70 17.82
N LEU A 167 2.10 6.48 17.94
CA LEU A 167 2.01 5.49 16.87
C LEU A 167 0.55 5.17 16.51
N ALA A 168 -0.32 5.03 17.51
CA ALA A 168 -1.74 4.77 17.28
C ALA A 168 -2.42 5.87 16.46
N GLN A 169 -2.03 7.13 16.66
CA GLN A 169 -2.60 8.27 15.94
C GLN A 169 -2.14 8.37 14.48
N TYR A 170 -0.90 7.98 14.18
CA TYR A 170 -0.32 8.07 12.84
C TYR A 170 -0.67 6.86 11.97
N PHE A 171 -0.69 5.65 12.55
CA PHE A 171 -0.85 4.40 11.80
C PHE A 171 -2.24 3.80 11.96
N GLN A 172 -3.25 4.60 11.64
CA GLN A 172 -4.65 4.18 11.64
C GLN A 172 -4.99 3.40 10.36
N GLY A 173 -5.61 2.24 10.53
CA GLY A 173 -6.09 1.41 9.42
C GLY A 173 -7.52 0.94 9.65
N ARG A 174 -7.89 -0.14 8.96
CA ARG A 174 -9.20 -0.78 9.04
C ARG A 174 -9.59 -1.15 10.46
N GLU A 175 -10.81 -0.79 10.82
CA GLU A 175 -11.36 -1.00 12.14
C GLU A 175 -11.54 -2.49 12.46
N GLY A 176 -11.31 -2.87 13.72
CA GLY A 176 -11.58 -4.23 14.22
C GLY A 176 -10.65 -5.32 13.70
N VAL A 177 -9.54 -4.97 13.03
CA VAL A 177 -8.59 -5.95 12.52
C VAL A 177 -7.17 -5.37 12.44
N TYR A 178 -6.18 -6.19 12.79
CA TYR A 178 -4.78 -5.93 12.50
C TYR A 178 -4.12 -7.21 11.97
N ALA A 179 -2.91 -7.12 11.44
CA ALA A 179 -2.16 -8.32 11.06
C ALA A 179 -1.01 -8.59 12.03
N ARG A 180 -0.75 -9.85 12.33
CA ARG A 180 0.42 -10.30 13.10
C ARG A 180 1.37 -11.07 12.20
N GLN A 181 2.65 -10.69 12.22
CA GLN A 181 3.70 -11.44 11.55
C GLN A 181 3.94 -12.76 12.28
N TRP A 182 4.01 -13.85 11.53
CA TRP A 182 4.39 -15.17 12.02
C TRP A 182 5.65 -15.65 11.30
N VAL A 183 6.38 -16.53 11.97
CA VAL A 183 7.48 -17.31 11.39
C VAL A 183 7.15 -18.77 11.66
N ASP A 184 7.12 -19.59 10.61
CA ASP A 184 6.93 -21.02 10.80
C ASP A 184 8.25 -21.71 11.15
N ARG A 185 8.19 -23.01 11.43
CA ARG A 185 9.37 -23.82 11.74
C ARG A 185 10.39 -23.84 10.60
N GLN A 186 9.95 -23.57 9.37
CA GLN A 186 10.75 -23.55 8.15
C GLN A 186 11.40 -22.17 7.91
N GLY A 187 11.27 -21.22 8.84
CA GLY A 187 11.81 -19.87 8.70
C GLY A 187 11.03 -19.00 7.69
N ARG A 188 9.92 -19.50 7.14
CA ARG A 188 9.06 -18.71 6.26
C ARG A 188 8.31 -17.71 7.10
N VAL A 189 8.23 -16.50 6.57
CA VAL A 189 7.51 -15.40 7.22
C VAL A 189 6.23 -15.10 6.48
N GLY A 190 5.18 -14.81 7.23
CA GLY A 190 3.91 -14.37 6.69
C GLY A 190 3.18 -13.49 7.68
N TYR A 191 1.97 -13.09 7.28
CA TYR A 191 1.08 -12.34 8.14
C TYR A 191 -0.25 -13.05 8.25
N GLN A 192 -0.84 -12.98 9.44
CA GLN A 192 -2.16 -13.52 9.72
C GLN A 192 -3.06 -12.38 10.24
N PRO A 193 -4.28 -12.23 9.71
CA PRO A 193 -5.24 -11.30 10.29
C PRO A 193 -5.66 -11.75 11.69
N VAL A 194 -5.72 -10.80 12.60
CA VAL A 194 -6.30 -10.93 13.93
C VAL A 194 -7.53 -10.03 13.96
N HIS A 195 -8.71 -10.63 14.08
CA HIS A 195 -10.01 -9.93 14.05
C HIS A 195 -10.33 -9.26 15.39
N GLU A 196 -9.41 -8.42 15.83
CA GLU A 196 -9.48 -7.58 17.03
C GLU A 196 -8.96 -6.18 16.68
N PRO A 197 -9.40 -5.12 17.39
CA PRO A 197 -8.88 -3.78 17.17
C PRO A 197 -7.38 -3.69 17.54
N LEU A 198 -6.63 -2.88 16.80
CA LEU A 198 -5.25 -2.53 17.14
C LEU A 198 -5.23 -1.63 18.39
N THR A 199 -5.13 -2.24 19.58
CA THR A 199 -5.12 -1.50 20.86
C THR A 199 -3.73 -0.95 21.21
N LEU A 200 -3.67 0.03 22.12
CA LEU A 200 -2.40 0.54 22.66
C LEU A 200 -1.53 -0.58 23.25
N ARG A 201 -2.15 -1.62 23.85
CA ARG A 201 -1.43 -2.80 24.33
C ARG A 201 -0.73 -3.57 23.20
N VAL A 202 -1.39 -3.74 22.05
CA VAL A 202 -0.78 -4.42 20.89
C VAL A 202 0.37 -3.59 20.32
N ILE A 203 0.21 -2.27 20.26
CA ILE A 203 1.29 -1.34 19.83
C ILE A 203 2.47 -1.37 20.82
N ARG A 204 2.20 -1.42 22.13
CA ARG A 204 3.23 -1.63 23.16
C ARG A 204 4.02 -2.92 22.89
N GLN A 205 3.33 -4.04 22.70
CA GLN A 205 3.96 -5.33 22.40
C GLN A 205 4.75 -5.30 21.08
N HIS A 206 4.30 -4.51 20.10
CA HIS A 206 5.03 -4.27 18.86
C HIS A 206 6.36 -3.54 19.09
N LEU A 207 6.31 -2.44 19.85
CA LEU A 207 7.49 -1.64 20.19
C LEU A 207 8.45 -2.42 21.09
N ASP A 208 7.95 -3.16 22.07
CA ASP A 208 8.76 -4.01 22.95
C ASP A 208 9.43 -5.16 22.18
N GLY A 209 8.88 -5.54 21.01
CA GLY A 209 9.40 -6.61 20.16
C GLY A 209 8.81 -7.99 20.48
N ASP A 210 7.75 -8.04 21.29
CA ASP A 210 7.00 -9.25 21.65
C ASP A 210 6.17 -9.79 20.47
N LEU A 211 5.66 -8.89 19.63
CA LEU A 211 5.01 -9.21 18.36
C LEU A 211 5.45 -8.23 17.26
N THR A 212 5.15 -8.56 16.01
CA THR A 212 5.26 -7.61 14.91
C THR A 212 3.91 -7.49 14.26
N CYS A 213 3.32 -6.30 14.27
CA CYS A 213 2.02 -6.08 13.67
C CYS A 213 2.11 -5.24 12.40
N GLY A 214 1.04 -5.28 11.63
CA GLY A 214 0.76 -4.38 10.53
C GLY A 214 -0.71 -4.03 10.49
N VAL A 215 -1.05 -3.10 9.60
CA VAL A 215 -2.38 -2.54 9.42
C VAL A 215 -2.85 -2.70 7.99
N TYR A 216 -4.15 -2.84 7.83
CA TYR A 216 -4.81 -2.74 6.53
C TYR A 216 -5.17 -1.27 6.32
N PRO A 217 -4.54 -0.52 5.39
CA PRO A 217 -4.71 0.93 5.34
C PRO A 217 -6.14 1.39 5.07
N VAL A 218 -6.85 0.68 4.19
CA VAL A 218 -8.20 1.06 3.73
C VAL A 218 -9.25 0.69 4.79
N ARG A 219 -9.87 1.74 5.34
CA ARG A 219 -10.91 1.66 6.36
C ARG A 219 -12.22 1.11 5.82
N LEU A 220 -13.16 0.79 6.72
CA LEU A 220 -14.49 0.29 6.32
C LEU A 220 -15.26 1.28 5.43
N ASP A 221 -14.99 2.58 5.57
CA ASP A 221 -15.57 3.66 4.78
C ASP A 221 -14.80 3.96 3.47
N GLY A 222 -13.78 3.17 3.12
CA GLY A 222 -12.98 3.35 1.91
C GLY A 222 -11.96 4.50 1.99
N THR A 223 -11.69 5.02 3.20
CA THR A 223 -10.70 6.09 3.42
C THR A 223 -9.40 5.57 4.03
N VAL A 224 -8.36 6.40 4.01
CA VAL A 224 -7.05 6.16 4.62
C VAL A 224 -6.56 7.39 5.39
N PHE A 225 -5.58 7.19 6.27
CA PHE A 225 -4.87 8.27 6.99
C PHE A 225 -3.42 8.45 6.54
N PHE A 226 -2.94 7.66 5.58
CA PHE A 226 -1.59 7.80 5.06
C PHE A 226 -1.45 7.26 3.64
N ALA A 227 -0.39 7.70 2.97
CA ALA A 227 0.15 7.12 1.74
C ALA A 227 1.53 6.50 2.04
N VAL A 228 1.86 5.42 1.35
CA VAL A 228 3.20 4.81 1.46
C VAL A 228 3.74 4.42 0.10
N TRP A 229 5.00 4.77 -0.16
CA TRP A 229 5.79 4.14 -1.21
C TRP A 229 6.67 3.07 -0.60
N ASP A 230 6.41 1.82 -0.92
CA ASP A 230 7.17 0.64 -0.50
C ASP A 230 8.18 0.28 -1.59
N VAL A 231 9.42 0.74 -1.39
CA VAL A 231 10.54 0.52 -2.31
C VAL A 231 11.25 -0.76 -1.93
N ASP A 232 11.20 -1.78 -2.77
CA ASP A 232 11.67 -3.11 -2.43
C ASP A 232 12.55 -3.73 -3.52
N ILE A 233 13.52 -4.56 -3.12
CA ILE A 233 14.35 -5.34 -4.07
C ILE A 233 13.54 -6.52 -4.62
N ASN A 234 13.52 -6.69 -5.94
CA ASN A 234 12.80 -7.78 -6.62
C ASN A 234 13.27 -9.15 -6.13
N ARG A 235 12.32 -10.05 -5.84
CA ARG A 235 12.62 -11.39 -5.30
C ARG A 235 13.59 -12.19 -6.17
N ASN A 236 13.37 -12.25 -7.49
CA ASN A 236 14.21 -13.00 -8.41
C ASN A 236 15.65 -12.45 -8.47
N VAL A 237 15.80 -11.13 -8.29
CA VAL A 237 17.10 -10.45 -8.27
C VAL A 237 17.82 -10.72 -6.95
N LEU A 238 17.09 -10.67 -5.84
CA LEU A 238 17.59 -11.05 -4.53
C LEU A 238 18.13 -12.48 -4.57
N GLU A 239 17.33 -13.45 -5.04
CA GLU A 239 17.73 -14.87 -5.13
C GLU A 239 19.01 -15.08 -5.95
N LYS A 240 19.21 -14.28 -7.02
CA LYS A 240 20.39 -14.34 -7.87
C LYS A 240 21.66 -13.77 -7.21
N TYR A 241 21.54 -12.74 -6.38
CA TYR A 241 22.68 -11.99 -5.84
C TYR A 241 22.92 -12.19 -4.35
N LEU A 242 22.19 -13.09 -3.69
CA LEU A 242 22.39 -13.48 -2.28
C LEU A 242 23.86 -13.72 -1.91
N ARG A 243 24.67 -14.25 -2.84
CA ARG A 243 26.10 -14.58 -2.62
C ARG A 243 27.09 -13.49 -3.04
N ARG A 244 26.58 -12.35 -3.49
CA ARG A 244 27.38 -11.21 -3.96
C ARG A 244 27.07 -10.02 -3.05
N PRO A 245 27.69 -9.97 -1.86
CA PRO A 245 27.38 -8.96 -0.84
C PRO A 245 27.60 -7.53 -1.36
N ASP A 246 28.56 -7.34 -2.27
CA ASP A 246 28.80 -6.11 -3.03
C ASP A 246 27.56 -5.68 -3.83
N ARG A 247 26.93 -6.62 -4.55
CA ARG A 247 25.74 -6.34 -5.38
C ARG A 247 24.49 -6.14 -4.52
N LEU A 248 24.37 -6.85 -3.41
CA LEU A 248 23.25 -6.64 -2.48
C LEU A 248 23.34 -5.27 -1.81
N ALA A 249 24.54 -4.86 -1.38
CA ALA A 249 24.79 -3.53 -0.85
C ALA A 249 24.51 -2.43 -1.88
N GLU A 250 24.89 -2.65 -3.14
CA GLU A 250 24.56 -1.74 -4.25
C GLU A 250 23.04 -1.59 -4.43
N LEU A 251 22.28 -2.70 -4.44
CA LEU A 251 20.81 -2.67 -4.55
C LEU A 251 20.15 -2.00 -3.35
N ALA A 252 20.64 -2.25 -2.14
CA ALA A 252 20.14 -1.59 -0.93
C ALA A 252 20.39 -0.08 -0.96
N ARG A 253 21.57 0.36 -1.44
CA ARG A 253 21.86 1.78 -1.69
C ARG A 253 20.91 2.37 -2.72
N LEU A 254 20.68 1.69 -3.85
CA LEU A 254 19.74 2.14 -4.89
C LEU A 254 18.30 2.23 -4.38
N ALA A 255 17.87 1.30 -3.51
CA ALA A 255 16.55 1.34 -2.88
C ALA A 255 16.43 2.58 -1.97
N HIS A 256 17.46 2.86 -1.17
CA HIS A 256 17.51 4.06 -0.33
C HIS A 256 17.50 5.35 -1.16
N GLU A 257 18.34 5.45 -2.19
CA GLU A 257 18.35 6.61 -3.09
C GLU A 257 17.01 6.82 -3.79
N THR A 258 16.31 5.74 -4.13
CA THR A 258 14.96 5.82 -4.73
C THR A 258 13.94 6.35 -3.72
N ALA A 259 13.98 5.89 -2.47
CA ALA A 259 13.15 6.42 -1.39
C ALA A 259 13.42 7.91 -1.13
N VAL A 260 14.69 8.33 -1.12
CA VAL A 260 15.08 9.74 -0.97
C VAL A 260 14.55 10.59 -2.12
N ARG A 261 14.64 10.13 -3.37
CA ARG A 261 14.08 10.84 -4.53
C ARG A 261 12.56 11.00 -4.39
N ILE A 262 11.84 9.93 -4.05
CA ILE A 262 10.39 9.98 -3.83
C ILE A 262 10.04 10.96 -2.71
N ALA A 263 10.73 10.90 -1.57
CA ALA A 263 10.51 11.81 -0.46
C ALA A 263 10.78 13.28 -0.84
N ALA A 264 11.81 13.54 -1.65
CA ALA A 264 12.11 14.87 -2.18
C ALA A 264 11.01 15.37 -3.14
N ARG A 265 10.56 14.55 -4.09
CA ARG A 265 9.46 14.90 -5.01
C ARG A 265 8.16 15.15 -4.25
N SER A 266 7.81 14.26 -3.34
CA SER A 266 6.64 14.40 -2.48
C SER A 266 6.69 15.71 -1.69
N ARG A 267 7.85 16.05 -1.11
CA ARG A 267 8.05 17.33 -0.41
C ARG A 267 7.87 18.56 -1.31
N THR A 268 8.34 18.53 -2.56
CA THR A 268 8.14 19.66 -3.49
C THR A 268 6.66 19.91 -3.84
N LEU A 269 5.80 18.90 -3.66
CA LEU A 269 4.35 18.98 -3.87
C LEU A 269 3.59 19.29 -2.56
N GLY A 270 4.29 19.67 -1.48
CA GLY A 270 3.66 19.92 -0.18
C GLY A 270 3.32 18.66 0.63
N LEU A 271 3.85 17.49 0.23
CA LEU A 271 3.61 16.20 0.89
C LEU A 271 4.92 15.66 1.52
N PRO A 272 5.45 16.26 2.60
CA PRO A 272 6.71 15.79 3.20
C PRO A 272 6.59 14.34 3.71
N GLY A 273 7.49 13.47 3.24
CA GLY A 273 7.52 12.06 3.63
C GLY A 273 8.57 11.73 4.70
N LEU A 274 8.27 10.73 5.54
CA LEU A 274 9.17 10.14 6.53
C LEU A 274 9.71 8.80 6.00
N ILE A 275 11.03 8.65 5.95
CA ILE A 275 11.69 7.44 5.42
C ILE A 275 11.89 6.43 6.55
N GLU A 276 11.55 5.17 6.30
CA GLU A 276 11.73 4.04 7.23
C GLU A 276 12.59 2.94 6.57
N ASP A 277 13.56 2.40 7.32
CA ASP A 277 14.14 1.07 7.08
C ASP A 277 13.09 0.00 7.40
N SER A 278 12.63 -0.74 6.39
CA SER A 278 11.66 -1.82 6.58
C SER A 278 12.23 -3.02 7.37
N GLY A 279 13.49 -2.95 7.80
CA GLY A 279 14.16 -3.97 8.63
C GLY A 279 14.70 -5.14 7.80
N PHE A 280 14.63 -5.03 6.47
CA PHE A 280 15.28 -5.97 5.56
C PHE A 280 15.79 -5.24 4.31
N LYS A 281 15.12 -5.41 3.17
CA LYS A 281 15.62 -5.06 1.84
C LYS A 281 14.95 -3.82 1.23
N GLY A 282 14.05 -3.18 1.97
CA GLY A 282 13.18 -2.14 1.45
C GLY A 282 13.19 -0.87 2.27
N ARG A 283 12.57 0.16 1.71
CA ARG A 283 12.34 1.44 2.36
C ARG A 283 10.89 1.82 2.19
N HIS A 284 10.28 2.30 3.26
CA HIS A 284 8.97 2.93 3.17
C HIS A 284 9.15 4.44 3.21
N VAL A 285 8.38 5.15 2.40
CA VAL A 285 8.23 6.61 2.50
C VAL A 285 6.79 6.90 2.90
N TRP A 286 6.59 7.39 4.12
CA TRP A 286 5.28 7.62 4.72
C TRP A 286 4.84 9.07 4.60
N VAL A 287 3.62 9.32 4.13
CA VAL A 287 2.95 10.63 4.19
C VAL A 287 1.65 10.46 4.97
N PHE A 288 1.34 11.38 5.89
CA PHE A 288 0.20 11.24 6.80
C PHE A 288 -0.85 12.33 6.60
N PHE A 289 -2.10 12.01 6.90
CA PHE A 289 -3.24 12.92 6.83
C PHE A 289 -3.88 13.09 8.22
N ASN A 290 -4.42 14.27 8.50
CA ASN A 290 -5.09 14.58 9.78
C ASN A 290 -6.60 14.33 9.75
N ALA A 291 -7.16 14.05 8.58
CA ALA A 291 -8.54 13.69 8.33
C ALA A 291 -8.58 12.52 7.32
N PRO A 292 -9.63 11.70 7.34
CA PRO A 292 -9.75 10.58 6.40
C PRO A 292 -9.82 11.07 4.95
N VAL A 293 -9.01 10.47 4.07
CA VAL A 293 -8.98 10.78 2.63
C VAL A 293 -9.37 9.54 1.84
N GLU A 294 -10.15 9.71 0.76
CA GLU A 294 -10.54 8.58 -0.09
C GLU A 294 -9.31 7.84 -0.64
N ALA A 295 -9.28 6.51 -0.47
CA ALA A 295 -8.14 5.68 -0.86
C ALA A 295 -7.76 5.85 -2.34
N ARG A 296 -8.76 5.99 -3.22
CA ARG A 296 -8.56 6.20 -4.68
C ARG A 296 -7.74 7.45 -4.99
N ILE A 297 -7.96 8.54 -4.26
CA ILE A 297 -7.31 9.84 -4.52
C ILE A 297 -5.85 9.76 -4.06
N VAL A 298 -5.64 9.25 -2.85
CA VAL A 298 -4.30 9.02 -2.28
C VAL A 298 -3.48 8.14 -3.22
N ARG A 299 -4.07 7.03 -3.68
CA ARG A 299 -3.41 6.11 -4.61
C ARG A 299 -3.07 6.78 -5.94
N ALA A 300 -4.00 7.50 -6.56
CA ALA A 300 -3.78 8.15 -7.85
C ALA A 300 -2.62 9.16 -7.79
N VAL A 301 -2.60 10.01 -6.76
CA VAL A 301 -1.52 10.99 -6.54
C VAL A 301 -0.20 10.30 -6.23
N ALA A 302 -0.20 9.32 -5.32
CA ALA A 302 1.00 8.62 -4.93
C ALA A 302 1.63 7.81 -6.08
N GLU A 303 0.81 7.11 -6.88
CA GLU A 303 1.28 6.44 -8.09
C GLU A 303 1.82 7.41 -9.13
N ARG A 304 1.22 8.59 -9.27
CA ARG A 304 1.72 9.63 -10.18
C ARG A 304 3.10 10.11 -9.74
N ILE A 305 3.31 10.35 -8.45
CA ILE A 305 4.61 10.70 -7.87
C ILE A 305 5.64 9.60 -8.10
N ALA A 306 5.26 8.32 -7.88
CA ALA A 306 6.14 7.17 -8.10
C ALA A 306 6.64 7.05 -9.55
N ARG A 307 5.88 7.60 -10.51
CA ARG A 307 6.19 7.58 -11.95
C ARG A 307 6.94 8.82 -12.44
N LEU A 308 7.27 9.79 -11.57
CA LEU A 308 7.99 11.01 -11.98
C LEU A 308 9.45 10.74 -12.36
N ASP A 309 10.07 9.76 -11.71
CA ASP A 309 11.47 9.38 -11.93
C ASP A 309 11.56 7.87 -12.25
N PRO A 310 12.55 7.43 -13.07
CA PRO A 310 12.72 6.02 -13.38
C PRO A 310 13.12 5.20 -12.15
N ILE A 311 12.53 4.02 -12.01
CA ILE A 311 12.90 3.04 -10.98
C ILE A 311 14.11 2.22 -11.47
N PRO A 312 15.21 2.13 -10.70
CA PRO A 312 16.37 1.33 -11.08
C PRO A 312 16.04 -0.14 -11.33
N SER A 313 16.75 -0.75 -12.28
CA SER A 313 16.58 -2.17 -12.60
C SER A 313 16.84 -3.05 -11.36
N GLY A 314 15.91 -3.95 -11.07
CA GLY A 314 15.97 -4.85 -9.93
C GLY A 314 15.24 -4.35 -8.67
N LEU A 315 14.67 -3.16 -8.71
CA LEU A 315 13.75 -2.65 -7.69
C LEU A 315 12.30 -2.62 -8.20
N HIS A 316 11.36 -2.52 -7.28
CA HIS A 316 9.99 -2.09 -7.56
C HIS A 316 9.52 -1.13 -6.47
N VAL A 317 8.47 -0.36 -6.77
CA VAL A 317 7.83 0.55 -5.83
C VAL A 317 6.34 0.24 -5.81
N ASP A 318 5.86 -0.35 -4.73
CA ASP A 318 4.44 -0.56 -4.49
C ASP A 318 3.86 0.68 -3.76
N VAL A 319 2.63 1.07 -4.10
CA VAL A 319 1.95 2.21 -3.49
C VAL A 319 0.82 1.72 -2.59
N PHE A 320 0.75 2.29 -1.38
CA PHE A 320 -0.33 2.10 -0.44
C PHE A 320 -1.12 3.40 -0.24
N PRO A 321 -2.47 3.35 -0.24
CA PRO A 321 -3.30 2.16 -0.44
C PRO A 321 -3.15 1.55 -1.84
N ARG A 322 -3.18 0.21 -1.91
CA ARG A 322 -3.01 -0.55 -3.17
C ARG A 322 -4.33 -0.69 -3.94
N GLN A 323 -5.45 -0.54 -3.25
CA GLN A 323 -6.79 -0.62 -3.81
C GLN A 323 -7.55 0.69 -3.61
N ASP A 324 -8.38 1.04 -4.60
CA ASP A 324 -9.29 2.19 -4.52
C ASP A 324 -10.46 1.92 -3.55
N THR A 325 -10.90 0.67 -3.51
CA THR A 325 -11.97 0.15 -2.65
C THR A 325 -11.64 -1.27 -2.20
N VAL A 326 -12.20 -1.71 -1.08
CA VAL A 326 -12.09 -3.08 -0.59
C VAL A 326 -13.46 -3.73 -0.61
N GLU A 327 -13.59 -4.86 -1.31
CA GLU A 327 -14.86 -5.58 -1.44
C GLU A 327 -15.39 -6.05 -0.07
N PRO A 328 -16.72 -6.16 0.11
CA PRO A 328 -17.31 -6.70 1.32
C PRO A 328 -16.73 -8.07 1.70
N GLY A 329 -16.31 -8.22 2.95
CA GLY A 329 -15.68 -9.45 3.45
C GLY A 329 -14.17 -9.60 3.16
N GLN A 330 -13.58 -8.69 2.38
CA GLN A 330 -12.12 -8.62 2.20
C GLN A 330 -11.48 -7.59 3.15
N LEU A 331 -10.18 -7.73 3.38
CA LEU A 331 -9.41 -6.84 4.25
C LEU A 331 -8.57 -5.81 3.47
N GLY A 332 -8.32 -6.05 2.18
CA GLY A 332 -7.39 -5.27 1.38
C GLY A 332 -5.93 -5.67 1.63
N ASN A 333 -5.00 -4.88 1.08
CA ASN A 333 -3.57 -5.10 1.28
C ASN A 333 -3.12 -4.64 2.67
N LEU A 334 -2.13 -5.36 3.20
CA LEU A 334 -1.50 -5.10 4.48
C LEU A 334 -0.20 -4.31 4.28
N ILE A 335 0.10 -3.42 5.22
CA ILE A 335 1.45 -2.90 5.43
C ILE A 335 1.90 -3.07 6.89
N LYS A 336 3.16 -3.43 7.11
CA LYS A 336 3.73 -3.61 8.45
C LYS A 336 3.93 -2.26 9.15
N LEU A 337 3.74 -2.21 10.47
CA LEU A 337 4.04 -1.02 11.27
C LEU A 337 5.56 -0.79 11.41
N PRO A 338 6.00 0.47 11.52
CA PRO A 338 7.40 0.81 11.74
C PRO A 338 7.82 0.61 13.20
N LEU A 339 9.13 0.74 13.44
CA LEU A 339 9.75 0.67 14.76
C LEU A 339 9.73 -0.69 15.46
N GLY A 340 8.96 -1.67 15.01
CA GLY A 340 9.04 -3.05 15.51
C GLY A 340 10.24 -3.85 15.00
N ILE A 341 10.27 -5.14 15.34
CA ILE A 341 11.31 -6.07 14.88
C ILE A 341 10.84 -6.82 13.63
N HIS A 342 11.63 -6.84 12.56
CA HIS A 342 11.32 -7.64 11.38
C HIS A 342 11.62 -9.12 11.68
N ARG A 343 10.60 -9.98 11.78
CA ARG A 343 10.75 -11.36 12.29
C ARG A 343 11.66 -12.28 11.48
N ARG A 344 11.87 -12.00 10.19
CA ARG A 344 12.86 -12.75 9.40
C ARG A 344 14.30 -12.42 9.79
N THR A 345 14.62 -11.15 9.97
CA THR A 345 16.00 -10.65 10.06
C THR A 345 16.44 -10.42 11.50
N GLY A 346 15.47 -10.25 12.41
CA GLY A 346 15.73 -9.82 13.78
C GLY A 346 16.04 -8.33 13.91
N ARG A 347 16.13 -7.61 12.80
CA ARG A 347 16.48 -6.19 12.81
C ARG A 347 15.29 -5.36 13.24
N ARG A 348 15.57 -4.35 14.07
CA ARG A 348 14.60 -3.30 14.37
C ARG A 348 14.46 -2.37 13.17
N CYS A 349 13.22 -2.02 12.86
CA CYS A 349 12.88 -1.07 11.82
C CYS A 349 13.07 0.33 12.38
N LEU A 350 13.62 1.27 11.60
CA LEU A 350 14.00 2.59 12.10
C LEU A 350 13.68 3.67 11.08
N PHE A 351 13.30 4.85 11.55
CA PHE A 351 13.23 6.01 10.66
C PHE A 351 14.63 6.49 10.31
N LEU A 352 14.82 6.94 9.08
CA LEU A 352 16.10 7.31 8.51
C LEU A 352 16.12 8.78 8.09
N ASP A 353 17.29 9.39 8.17
CA ASP A 353 17.60 10.63 7.45
C ASP A 353 17.87 10.34 5.95
N PRO A 354 17.98 11.40 5.11
CA PRO A 354 18.31 11.22 3.70
C PRO A 354 19.67 10.54 3.44
N ASP A 355 20.62 10.65 4.37
CA ASP A 355 21.93 9.97 4.28
C ASP A 355 21.86 8.48 4.65
N GLY A 356 20.70 7.98 5.09
CA GLY A 356 20.45 6.59 5.47
C GLY A 356 20.86 6.26 6.89
N ARG A 357 21.10 7.26 7.74
CA ARG A 357 21.38 7.07 9.17
C ARG A 357 20.08 7.03 9.95
N ALA A 358 20.03 6.19 10.98
CA ALA A 358 18.88 6.12 11.87
C ALA A 358 18.68 7.45 12.61
N LEU A 359 17.44 7.93 12.68
CA LEU A 359 17.09 9.12 13.44
C LEU A 359 17.25 8.83 14.94
N PRO A 360 17.98 9.67 15.71
CA PRO A 360 18.28 9.41 17.12
C PRO A 360 17.05 9.29 18.01
N ASP A 361 16.01 10.10 17.73
CA ASP A 361 14.72 10.04 18.42
C ASP A 361 13.60 9.83 17.39
N PRO A 362 13.22 8.57 17.12
CA PRO A 362 12.21 8.26 16.10
C PRO A 362 10.80 8.76 16.48
N PHE A 363 10.50 8.91 17.77
CA PHE A 363 9.19 9.38 18.23
C PHE A 363 9.07 10.89 18.07
N ARG A 364 10.14 11.64 18.36
CA ARG A 364 10.21 13.06 18.02
C ARG A 364 10.08 13.28 16.52
N ALA A 365 10.83 12.51 15.71
CA ALA A 365 10.74 12.61 14.25
C ALA A 365 9.32 12.34 13.72
N LEU A 366 8.64 11.33 14.27
CA LEU A 366 7.24 11.05 13.94
C LEU A 366 6.31 12.19 14.39
N ALA A 367 6.51 12.73 15.59
CA ALA A 367 5.71 13.85 16.11
C ALA A 367 5.88 15.14 15.29
N GLU A 368 7.10 15.40 14.80
CA GLU A 368 7.43 16.55 13.95
C GLU A 368 7.03 16.35 12.48
N THR A 369 6.70 15.13 12.06
CA THR A 369 6.19 14.85 10.71
C THR A 369 4.73 15.33 10.63
N PRO A 370 4.39 16.27 9.74
CA PRO A 370 3.04 16.84 9.72
C PRO A 370 2.00 15.82 9.23
N ARG A 371 0.82 15.87 9.84
CA ARG A 371 -0.39 15.21 9.34
C ARG A 371 -1.17 16.21 8.50
N LEU A 372 -1.23 15.97 7.20
CA LEU A 372 -1.67 16.94 6.22
C LEU A 372 -3.20 17.00 6.11
N PRO A 373 -3.75 18.18 5.79
CA PRO A 373 -5.13 18.28 5.34
C PRO A 373 -5.41 17.47 4.07
N PRO A 374 -6.66 17.02 3.82
CA PRO A 374 -7.06 16.52 2.50
C PRO A 374 -6.77 17.52 1.36
N GLU A 375 -6.87 18.82 1.63
CA GLU A 375 -6.63 19.90 0.67
C GLU A 375 -5.18 19.92 0.16
N ALA A 376 -4.20 19.53 0.99
CA ALA A 376 -2.80 19.44 0.55
C ALA A 376 -2.62 18.39 -0.56
N LEU A 377 -3.41 17.31 -0.51
CA LEU A 377 -3.39 16.28 -1.55
C LEU A 377 -4.04 16.78 -2.85
N LEU A 378 -5.09 17.59 -2.76
CA LEU A 378 -5.73 18.21 -3.91
C LEU A 378 -4.77 19.20 -4.60
N GLN A 379 -4.08 20.05 -3.82
CA GLN A 379 -3.06 20.96 -4.34
C GLN A 379 -1.92 20.20 -5.03
N ALA A 380 -1.47 19.08 -4.44
CA ALA A 380 -0.48 18.22 -5.07
C ALA A 380 -1.00 17.63 -6.40
N ALA A 381 -2.27 17.20 -6.45
CA ALA A 381 -2.89 16.70 -7.67
C ALA A 381 -2.97 17.77 -8.78
N GLU A 382 -3.32 19.01 -8.44
CA GLU A 382 -3.34 20.15 -9.37
C GLU A 382 -1.94 20.41 -9.96
N GLN A 383 -0.92 20.49 -9.10
CA GLN A 383 0.46 20.66 -9.53
C GLN A 383 0.94 19.52 -10.44
N LEU A 384 0.55 18.27 -10.12
CA LEU A 384 0.87 17.10 -10.95
C LEU A 384 0.15 17.10 -12.30
N THR A 385 -1.00 17.77 -12.40
CA THR A 385 -1.74 17.95 -13.66
C THR A 385 -1.05 18.96 -14.56
N ALA A 386 -0.42 19.98 -13.98
CA ALA A 386 0.41 20.94 -14.71
C ALA A 386 1.76 20.36 -15.17
N LEU A 387 2.23 19.26 -14.55
CA LEU A 387 3.42 18.54 -15.00
C LEU A 387 3.07 17.67 -16.22
N PRO A 388 3.91 17.67 -17.27
CA PRO A 388 3.66 16.86 -18.45
C PRO A 388 3.43 15.39 -18.05
N PRO A 389 2.44 14.70 -18.67
CA PRO A 389 2.20 13.29 -18.39
C PRO A 389 3.53 12.54 -18.50
N ALA A 390 3.79 11.64 -17.54
CA ALA A 390 4.96 10.76 -17.62
C ALA A 390 4.90 10.10 -19.01
N PRO A 391 6.04 10.00 -19.72
CA PRO A 391 6.04 9.43 -21.07
C PRO A 391 5.46 8.02 -20.99
N GLN A 392 4.20 7.89 -21.38
CA GLN A 392 3.65 6.59 -21.72
C GLN A 392 4.17 6.29 -23.12
N PRO A 393 4.51 5.03 -23.42
CA PRO A 393 4.74 4.60 -24.79
C PRO A 393 3.39 4.58 -25.50
N VAL A 394 2.91 5.76 -25.88
CA VAL A 394 1.81 5.98 -26.82
C VAL A 394 2.47 6.29 -28.15
N SER A 395 1.97 5.73 -29.26
CA SER A 395 2.60 5.97 -30.56
C SER A 395 2.56 7.46 -30.90
N THR A 396 3.57 7.94 -31.62
CA THR A 396 3.66 9.34 -32.08
C THR A 396 2.40 9.73 -32.85
N GLU A 397 1.84 8.80 -33.62
CA GLU A 397 0.61 8.96 -34.39
C GLU A 397 -0.64 9.18 -33.50
N GLU A 398 -0.78 8.45 -32.38
CA GLU A 398 -1.90 8.64 -31.45
C GLU A 398 -1.82 9.98 -30.70
N ARG A 399 -0.60 10.45 -30.43
CA ARG A 399 -0.36 11.74 -29.79
C ARG A 399 -0.65 12.91 -30.74
N GLU A 400 -0.14 12.84 -31.96
CA GLU A 400 -0.40 13.83 -33.00
C GLU A 400 -1.89 13.90 -33.35
N ALA A 401 -2.59 12.76 -33.43
CA ALA A 401 -4.03 12.72 -33.64
C ALA A 401 -4.83 13.39 -32.51
N ARG A 402 -4.43 13.19 -31.25
CA ARG A 402 -5.07 13.83 -30.09
C ARG A 402 -4.77 15.33 -30.00
N GLU A 403 -3.53 15.74 -30.24
CA GLU A 403 -3.13 17.15 -30.24
C GLU A 403 -3.83 17.91 -31.38
N LEU A 404 -3.95 17.29 -32.56
CA LEU A 404 -4.70 17.85 -33.70
C LEU A 404 -6.20 17.93 -33.41
N GLN A 405 -6.80 16.88 -32.82
CA GLN A 405 -8.21 16.88 -32.41
C GLN A 405 -8.52 17.96 -31.36
N ALA A 406 -7.63 18.13 -30.37
CA ALA A 406 -7.75 19.15 -29.33
C ALA A 406 -7.55 20.57 -29.87
N ALA A 407 -6.65 20.76 -30.85
CA ALA A 407 -6.46 22.04 -31.53
C ALA A 407 -7.61 22.43 -32.47
N LEU A 408 -8.33 21.44 -33.02
CA LEU A 408 -9.45 21.63 -33.95
C LEU A 408 -10.81 21.82 -33.25
N THR A 409 -10.93 21.52 -31.96
CA THR A 409 -12.18 21.63 -31.20
C THR A 409 -12.08 22.82 -30.24
N PRO A 410 -12.81 23.93 -30.45
CA PRO A 410 -12.82 25.03 -29.49
C PRO A 410 -13.30 24.53 -28.11
N PRO A 411 -12.78 25.07 -26.99
CA PRO A 411 -13.18 24.63 -25.67
C PRO A 411 -14.68 24.88 -25.47
N TYR A 412 -15.43 23.80 -25.29
CA TYR A 412 -16.85 23.86 -24.96
C TYR A 412 -17.02 24.41 -23.54
N SER A 413 -17.80 25.49 -23.40
CA SER A 413 -18.11 26.10 -22.11
C SER A 413 -19.57 25.80 -21.73
N PRO A 414 -19.81 24.98 -20.69
CA PRO A 414 -21.16 24.74 -20.17
C PRO A 414 -21.88 26.04 -19.76
N GLU A 415 -21.15 27.08 -19.37
CA GLU A 415 -21.70 28.39 -19.00
C GLU A 415 -22.43 29.07 -20.16
N ALA A 416 -21.99 28.81 -21.39
CA ALA A 416 -22.61 29.32 -22.60
C ALA A 416 -23.74 28.42 -23.14
N ASP A 417 -23.94 27.22 -22.59
CA ASP A 417 -24.95 26.29 -23.08
C ASP A 417 -26.34 26.57 -22.47
N PRO A 418 -27.33 26.96 -23.28
CA PRO A 418 -28.64 27.39 -22.77
C PRO A 418 -29.45 26.24 -22.16
N GLU A 419 -29.29 25.00 -22.64
CA GLU A 419 -30.02 23.86 -22.07
C GLU A 419 -29.46 23.49 -20.71
N PHE A 420 -28.13 23.46 -20.59
CA PHE A 420 -27.44 23.24 -19.34
C PHE A 420 -27.83 24.30 -18.30
N GLN A 421 -27.75 25.60 -18.66
CA GLN A 421 -28.10 26.70 -17.76
C GLN A 421 -29.54 26.59 -17.26
N THR A 422 -30.48 26.24 -18.14
CA THR A 422 -31.89 26.05 -17.77
C THR A 422 -32.03 24.95 -16.72
N VAL A 423 -31.43 23.80 -16.96
CA VAL A 423 -31.59 22.62 -16.08
C VAL A 423 -30.95 22.85 -14.71
N VAL A 424 -29.73 23.39 -14.65
CA VAL A 424 -29.01 23.57 -13.37
C VAL A 424 -29.57 24.73 -12.54
N THR A 425 -30.13 25.76 -13.19
CA THR A 425 -30.79 26.89 -12.51
C THR A 425 -32.12 26.45 -11.92
N CYS A 426 -32.94 25.74 -12.71
CA CYS A 426 -34.28 25.36 -12.29
C CYS A 426 -34.33 24.08 -11.44
N CYS A 427 -33.28 23.23 -11.47
CA CYS A 427 -33.14 22.07 -10.59
C CYS A 427 -32.09 22.32 -9.49
N PRO A 428 -32.51 22.68 -8.26
CA PRO A 428 -31.58 22.97 -7.17
C PRO A 428 -30.64 21.81 -6.82
N VAL A 429 -31.07 20.56 -7.05
CA VAL A 429 -30.25 19.37 -6.78
C VAL A 429 -29.10 19.27 -7.77
N LEU A 430 -29.37 19.37 -9.08
CA LEU A 430 -28.30 19.33 -10.08
C LEU A 430 -27.41 20.57 -10.01
N GLY A 431 -27.99 21.75 -9.74
CA GLY A 431 -27.23 22.97 -9.48
C GLY A 431 -26.23 22.80 -8.34
N ALA A 432 -26.63 22.16 -7.23
CA ALA A 432 -25.73 21.89 -6.12
C ALA A 432 -24.61 20.88 -6.47
N LEU A 433 -24.91 19.83 -7.24
CA LEU A 433 -23.89 18.87 -7.69
C LEU A 433 -22.87 19.52 -8.63
N VAL A 434 -23.32 20.35 -9.58
CA VAL A 434 -22.44 21.09 -10.48
C VAL A 434 -21.60 22.09 -9.70
N GLN A 435 -22.19 22.79 -8.73
CA GLN A 435 -21.43 23.71 -7.88
C GLN A 435 -20.37 22.95 -7.09
N LYS A 436 -20.73 21.82 -6.47
CA LYS A 436 -19.79 20.94 -5.78
C LYS A 436 -18.64 20.48 -6.68
N ALA A 437 -18.93 20.07 -7.91
CA ALA A 437 -17.92 19.69 -8.89
C ALA A 437 -16.92 20.82 -9.19
N ARG A 438 -17.40 22.08 -9.18
CA ARG A 438 -16.58 23.27 -9.46
C ARG A 438 -15.80 23.78 -8.25
N THR A 439 -16.36 23.69 -7.04
CA THR A 439 -15.74 24.27 -5.84
C THR A 439 -14.94 23.26 -5.04
N GLU A 440 -15.42 22.02 -4.98
CA GLU A 440 -14.77 20.95 -4.21
C GLU A 440 -13.93 20.04 -5.11
N HIS A 441 -14.05 20.16 -6.44
CA HIS A 441 -13.37 19.31 -7.41
C HIS A 441 -13.54 17.81 -7.16
N MET A 442 -14.63 17.43 -6.47
CA MET A 442 -14.89 16.04 -6.09
C MET A 442 -16.38 15.73 -6.07
N LEU A 443 -16.72 14.59 -6.66
CA LEU A 443 -18.05 14.00 -6.60
C LEU A 443 -17.94 12.51 -6.26
N THR A 444 -18.86 12.01 -5.43
CA THR A 444 -19.01 10.57 -5.19
C THR A 444 -19.44 9.87 -6.48
N TYR A 445 -19.27 8.54 -6.55
CA TYR A 445 -19.68 7.75 -7.72
C TYR A 445 -21.17 7.95 -8.06
N ASP A 446 -22.05 7.93 -7.06
CA ASP A 446 -23.49 8.14 -7.26
C ASP A 446 -23.84 9.56 -7.71
N GLU A 447 -23.14 10.58 -7.23
CA GLU A 447 -23.30 11.97 -7.69
C GLU A 447 -22.85 12.13 -9.16
N GLN A 448 -21.70 11.56 -9.54
CA GLN A 448 -21.24 11.54 -10.93
C GLN A 448 -22.26 10.82 -11.82
N LEU A 449 -22.76 9.67 -11.37
CA LEU A 449 -23.72 8.87 -12.12
C LEU A 449 -25.07 9.59 -12.30
N VAL A 450 -25.51 10.38 -11.31
CA VAL A 450 -26.67 11.27 -11.45
C VAL A 450 -26.41 12.29 -12.55
N LEU A 451 -25.28 13.01 -12.52
CA LEU A 451 -24.95 14.02 -13.55
C LEU A 451 -24.88 13.40 -14.95
N VAL A 452 -24.22 12.26 -15.11
CA VAL A 452 -24.11 11.54 -16.40
C VAL A 452 -25.49 11.20 -16.95
N HIS A 453 -26.33 10.54 -16.16
CA HIS A 453 -27.65 10.07 -16.61
C HIS A 453 -28.77 11.13 -16.54
N THR A 454 -28.44 12.38 -16.25
CA THR A 454 -29.34 13.52 -16.46
C THR A 454 -28.82 14.45 -17.55
N LEU A 455 -27.61 15.00 -17.39
CA LEU A 455 -27.05 15.98 -18.32
C LEU A 455 -26.59 15.34 -19.62
N GLY A 456 -26.30 14.04 -19.64
CA GLY A 456 -25.95 13.31 -20.87
C GLY A 456 -27.08 13.20 -21.89
N TYR A 457 -28.30 13.63 -21.54
CA TYR A 457 -29.47 13.70 -22.42
C TYR A 457 -29.71 15.09 -23.03
N LEU A 458 -28.87 16.08 -22.71
CA LEU A 458 -28.89 17.39 -23.37
C LEU A 458 -28.37 17.28 -24.81
N THR A 459 -28.65 18.28 -25.63
CA THR A 459 -28.19 18.33 -27.03
C THR A 459 -26.67 18.19 -27.13
N HIS A 460 -25.92 18.88 -26.26
CA HIS A 460 -24.46 18.75 -26.11
C HIS A 460 -24.09 17.93 -24.85
N GLY A 461 -24.87 16.89 -24.54
CA GLY A 461 -24.75 16.16 -23.28
C GLY A 461 -23.39 15.48 -23.06
N VAL A 462 -22.70 15.08 -24.14
CA VAL A 462 -21.35 14.51 -24.06
C VAL A 462 -20.36 15.56 -23.56
N GLU A 463 -20.38 16.73 -24.19
CA GLU A 463 -19.51 17.85 -23.88
C GLU A 463 -19.81 18.41 -22.48
N VAL A 464 -21.08 18.58 -22.12
CA VAL A 464 -21.51 19.02 -20.78
C VAL A 464 -21.01 18.08 -19.69
N VAL A 465 -21.29 16.78 -19.82
CA VAL A 465 -20.92 15.79 -18.79
C VAL A 465 -19.41 15.74 -18.66
N ASN A 466 -18.68 15.67 -19.77
CA ASN A 466 -17.23 15.57 -19.73
C ASN A 466 -16.57 16.88 -19.22
N ALA A 467 -17.15 18.04 -19.51
CA ALA A 467 -16.67 19.32 -18.97
C ALA A 467 -16.92 19.42 -17.46
N VAL A 468 -18.12 19.08 -16.98
CA VAL A 468 -18.46 19.14 -15.55
C VAL A 468 -17.70 18.09 -14.76
N LEU A 469 -17.61 16.85 -15.25
CA LEU A 469 -16.83 15.82 -14.58
C LEU A 469 -15.33 16.14 -14.69
N GLY A 470 -14.86 16.68 -15.79
CA GLY A 470 -13.46 17.03 -16.01
C GLY A 470 -12.90 18.06 -15.01
N THR A 471 -13.74 18.81 -14.29
CA THR A 471 -13.28 19.65 -13.17
C THR A 471 -12.97 18.85 -11.91
N CYS A 472 -13.36 17.58 -11.83
CA CYS A 472 -13.17 16.74 -10.66
C CYS A 472 -11.85 15.95 -10.74
N VAL A 473 -11.17 15.80 -9.60
CA VAL A 473 -9.95 14.96 -9.51
C VAL A 473 -10.26 13.47 -9.44
N ASN A 474 -11.48 13.11 -9.04
CA ASN A 474 -11.89 11.72 -8.75
C ASN A 474 -12.86 11.14 -9.79
N VAL A 475 -12.73 11.55 -11.06
CA VAL A 475 -13.57 11.07 -12.17
C VAL A 475 -13.32 9.60 -12.44
N TYR A 476 -14.40 8.84 -12.51
CA TYR A 476 -14.35 7.46 -12.99
C TYR A 476 -14.29 7.47 -14.52
N PRO A 477 -13.19 7.05 -15.17
CA PRO A 477 -13.02 7.20 -16.62
C PRO A 477 -14.11 6.53 -17.46
N GLN A 478 -14.73 5.47 -16.93
CA GLN A 478 -15.86 4.79 -17.55
C GLN A 478 -17.17 5.60 -17.57
N LEU A 479 -17.26 6.67 -16.79
CA LEU A 479 -18.41 7.57 -16.74
C LEU A 479 -18.31 8.72 -17.75
N LEU A 480 -17.12 8.95 -18.33
CA LEU A 480 -16.96 9.92 -19.42
C LEU A 480 -17.67 9.42 -20.67
N LEU A 481 -18.50 10.29 -21.25
CA LEU A 481 -19.30 9.96 -22.41
C LEU A 481 -18.46 10.04 -23.69
N LYS A 482 -18.61 9.03 -24.54
CA LYS A 482 -18.04 9.02 -25.91
C LYS A 482 -19.09 9.25 -26.98
N SER A 483 -20.37 9.10 -26.61
CA SER A 483 -21.52 9.25 -27.48
C SER A 483 -22.73 9.70 -26.66
N PRO A 484 -23.72 10.36 -27.30
CA PRO A 484 -24.94 10.79 -26.62
C PRO A 484 -25.70 9.62 -26.01
N LEU A 485 -26.29 9.83 -24.83
CA LEU A 485 -27.10 8.81 -24.18
C LEU A 485 -28.42 8.59 -24.93
N ARG A 486 -28.87 7.34 -24.98
CA ARG A 486 -30.16 6.94 -25.55
C ARG A 486 -31.12 6.51 -24.44
N GLY A 487 -32.42 6.60 -24.72
CA GLY A 487 -33.47 6.20 -23.78
C GLY A 487 -33.94 7.35 -22.89
N ASN A 488 -34.20 7.04 -21.62
CA ASN A 488 -34.89 7.93 -20.69
C ASN A 488 -33.93 8.49 -19.63
N PRO A 489 -33.92 9.82 -19.38
CA PRO A 489 -33.11 10.41 -18.32
C PRO A 489 -33.51 9.89 -16.93
N MET A 490 -32.57 9.98 -15.98
CA MET A 490 -32.80 9.51 -14.62
C MET A 490 -34.00 10.24 -13.98
N SER A 491 -34.89 9.47 -13.34
CA SER A 491 -36.06 10.00 -12.66
C SER A 491 -35.72 10.62 -11.30
N CYS A 492 -36.47 11.64 -10.87
CA CYS A 492 -36.29 12.27 -9.56
C CYS A 492 -36.34 11.28 -8.38
N PRO A 493 -37.23 10.26 -8.35
CA PRO A 493 -37.18 9.21 -7.33
C PRO A 493 -35.86 8.43 -7.34
N LYS A 494 -35.32 8.11 -8.53
CA LYS A 494 -34.04 7.41 -8.64
C LYS A 494 -32.87 8.27 -8.18
N ILE A 495 -32.90 9.56 -8.48
CA ILE A 495 -31.93 10.55 -7.97
C ILE A 495 -31.98 10.58 -6.43
N ARG A 496 -33.18 10.70 -5.83
CA ARG A 496 -33.35 10.68 -4.37
C ARG A 496 -32.86 9.38 -3.72
N GLN A 497 -33.02 8.25 -4.41
CA GLN A 497 -32.51 6.96 -3.94
C GLN A 497 -30.97 6.91 -3.92
N ARG A 498 -30.31 7.51 -4.92
CA ARG A 498 -28.85 7.49 -5.06
C ARG A 498 -28.14 8.50 -4.17
N ILE A 499 -28.72 9.70 -4.02
CA ILE A 499 -28.12 10.80 -3.26
C ILE A 499 -29.09 11.31 -2.18
N PRO A 500 -29.50 10.46 -1.22
CA PRO A 500 -30.45 10.84 -0.18
C PRO A 500 -29.90 11.97 0.72
N ASP A 501 -28.59 12.02 0.95
CA ASP A 501 -27.98 13.03 1.82
C ASP A 501 -28.00 14.43 1.23
N VAL A 502 -27.87 14.53 -0.10
CA VAL A 502 -28.01 15.79 -0.85
C VAL A 502 -29.48 16.20 -0.90
N THR A 503 -30.36 15.28 -1.31
CA THR A 503 -31.77 15.59 -1.58
C THR A 503 -32.59 15.87 -0.33
N ARG A 504 -32.19 15.40 0.86
CA ARG A 504 -32.81 15.76 2.16
C ARG A 504 -32.59 17.22 2.56
N ARG A 505 -31.51 17.84 2.09
CA ARG A 505 -31.10 19.20 2.49
C ARG A 505 -31.57 20.27 1.50
N ILE A 506 -31.88 19.84 0.27
CA ILE A 506 -32.23 20.73 -0.82
C ILE A 506 -33.74 20.62 -1.10
N PRO A 507 -34.51 21.72 -0.97
CA PRO A 507 -35.93 21.71 -1.27
C PRO A 507 -36.16 21.60 -2.78
N CYS A 508 -36.25 20.37 -3.29
CA CYS A 508 -36.52 20.07 -4.70
C CYS A 508 -37.99 20.36 -5.04
N ARG A 509 -38.24 21.05 -6.17
CA ARG A 509 -39.58 21.43 -6.66
C ARG A 509 -39.85 20.98 -8.10
N CYS A 510 -39.24 19.87 -8.53
CA CYS A 510 -39.47 19.38 -9.88
C CYS A 510 -40.97 19.13 -10.12
N PRO A 511 -41.53 19.49 -11.30
CA PRO A 511 -42.93 19.27 -11.62
C PRO A 511 -43.29 17.79 -11.56
N GLU A 512 -44.39 17.46 -10.89
CA GLU A 512 -44.79 16.05 -10.66
C GLU A 512 -45.57 15.42 -11.83
N GLN A 513 -46.16 16.22 -12.73
CA GLN A 513 -46.97 15.74 -13.86
C GLN A 513 -46.51 16.35 -15.19
N THR A 514 -46.04 15.51 -16.12
CA THR A 514 -45.68 15.88 -17.49
C THR A 514 -45.86 14.70 -18.46
N ASP A 515 -45.89 14.98 -19.76
CA ASP A 515 -46.09 14.00 -20.86
C ASP A 515 -45.04 12.88 -20.94
N LEU A 516 -43.91 12.99 -20.22
CA LEU A 516 -42.90 11.92 -20.10
C LEU A 516 -43.31 10.79 -19.14
N GLY A 517 -44.41 10.97 -18.41
CA GLY A 517 -44.95 9.98 -17.48
C GLY A 517 -44.20 9.87 -16.13
N TYR A 518 -43.09 10.59 -15.94
CA TYR A 518 -42.36 10.65 -14.67
C TYR A 518 -41.55 11.96 -14.50
N PRO A 519 -41.30 12.41 -13.25
CA PRO A 519 -40.50 13.61 -12.99
C PRO A 519 -39.01 13.39 -13.24
N THR A 520 -38.37 14.31 -13.95
CA THR A 520 -36.91 14.35 -14.22
C THR A 520 -36.44 15.79 -14.43
N PRO A 521 -35.19 16.17 -14.07
CA PRO A 521 -34.69 17.54 -14.25
C PRO A 521 -34.71 18.06 -15.70
N VAL A 522 -34.59 17.17 -16.69
CA VAL A 522 -34.61 17.55 -18.12
C VAL A 522 -35.97 18.14 -18.54
N LEU A 523 -37.04 17.95 -17.75
CA LEU A 523 -38.36 18.54 -18.01
C LEU A 523 -38.37 20.06 -18.07
N PHE A 524 -37.44 20.74 -17.41
CA PHE A 524 -37.36 22.20 -17.44
C PHE A 524 -37.13 22.73 -18.87
N LEU A 525 -36.48 21.96 -19.75
CA LEU A 525 -36.35 22.34 -21.17
C LEU A 525 -37.68 22.36 -21.90
N ARG A 526 -38.56 21.40 -21.59
CA ARG A 526 -39.89 21.35 -22.19
C ARG A 526 -40.79 22.46 -21.66
N LEU A 527 -40.75 22.69 -20.35
CA LEU A 527 -41.48 23.79 -19.74
C LEU A 527 -41.04 25.14 -20.32
N ARG A 528 -39.73 25.34 -20.51
CA ARG A 528 -39.20 26.52 -21.19
C ARG A 528 -39.77 26.67 -22.60
N ALA A 529 -39.81 25.59 -23.36
CA ALA A 529 -40.32 25.60 -24.73
C ALA A 529 -41.84 25.86 -24.82
N SER A 530 -42.62 25.45 -23.81
CA SER A 530 -44.08 25.62 -23.79
C SER A 530 -44.58 26.86 -23.04
N THR A 531 -43.69 27.61 -22.37
CA THR A 531 -44.03 28.80 -21.59
C THR A 531 -43.68 30.08 -22.36
N PRO A 532 -44.53 31.13 -22.34
CA PRO A 532 -44.18 32.44 -22.90
C PRO A 532 -42.86 32.98 -22.32
N ALA A 533 -42.04 33.64 -23.15
CA ALA A 533 -40.68 34.05 -22.78
C ALA A 533 -40.63 34.94 -21.51
N ASP A 534 -41.55 35.91 -21.38
CA ASP A 534 -41.65 36.81 -20.22
C ASP A 534 -42.05 36.06 -18.93
N ALA A 535 -42.87 35.02 -19.06
CA ALA A 535 -43.27 34.18 -17.96
C ALA A 535 -42.13 33.23 -17.53
N TRP A 536 -41.35 32.72 -18.49
CA TRP A 536 -40.19 31.89 -18.19
C TRP A 536 -39.06 32.67 -17.52
N GLU A 537 -38.79 33.89 -18.00
CA GLU A 537 -37.78 34.77 -17.39
C GLU A 537 -38.08 35.02 -15.90
N ARG A 538 -39.35 35.20 -15.52
CA ARG A 538 -39.76 35.29 -14.11
C ARG A 538 -39.46 34.02 -13.31
N VAL A 539 -39.60 32.84 -13.91
CA VAL A 539 -39.27 31.55 -13.27
C VAL A 539 -37.76 31.44 -13.04
N GLU A 540 -36.95 31.79 -14.04
CA GLU A 540 -35.49 31.78 -13.92
C GLU A 540 -35.00 32.76 -12.86
N LEU A 541 -35.49 34.01 -12.88
CA LEU A 541 -35.15 35.03 -11.88
C LEU A 541 -35.53 34.59 -10.46
N GLN A 542 -36.69 33.99 -10.28
CA GLN A 542 -37.12 33.45 -8.98
C GLN A 542 -36.18 32.33 -8.51
N ALA A 543 -35.82 31.39 -9.39
CA ALA A 543 -34.91 30.30 -9.07
C ALA A 543 -33.52 30.82 -8.65
N MET A 544 -33.00 31.83 -9.36
CA MET A 544 -31.75 32.51 -9.02
C MET A 544 -31.81 33.22 -7.66
N ALA A 545 -32.89 33.97 -7.40
CA ALA A 545 -33.08 34.66 -6.12
C ALA A 545 -33.14 33.67 -4.93
N GLU A 546 -33.84 32.55 -5.09
CA GLU A 546 -33.90 31.50 -4.08
C GLU A 546 -32.53 30.85 -3.84
N ALA A 547 -31.72 30.65 -4.89
CA ALA A 547 -30.36 30.14 -4.75
C ALA A 547 -29.47 31.09 -3.94
N LEU A 548 -29.52 32.39 -4.24
CA LEU A 548 -28.78 33.43 -3.51
C LEU A 548 -29.17 33.47 -2.03
N LEU A 549 -30.47 33.45 -1.72
CA LEU A 549 -30.95 33.48 -0.34
C LEU A 549 -30.52 32.25 0.46
N ARG A 550 -30.49 31.06 -0.16
CA ARG A 550 -29.97 29.85 0.48
C ARG A 550 -28.47 29.97 0.80
N MET A 551 -27.68 30.50 -0.13
CA MET A 551 -26.25 30.71 0.09
C MET A 551 -26.00 31.69 1.23
N GLU A 552 -26.76 32.79 1.32
CA GLU A 552 -26.70 33.74 2.44
C GLU A 552 -27.06 33.09 3.79
N GLN A 553 -28.05 32.20 3.81
CA GLN A 553 -28.42 31.47 5.04
C GLN A 553 -27.30 30.53 5.49
N GLU A 554 -26.67 29.81 4.56
CA GLU A 554 -25.57 28.91 4.88
C GLU A 554 -24.33 29.68 5.35
N ARG A 555 -24.02 30.83 4.72
CA ARG A 555 -22.96 31.75 5.18
C ARG A 555 -23.15 32.14 6.64
N ARG A 556 -24.35 32.61 7.01
CA ARG A 556 -24.67 32.99 8.40
C ARG A 556 -24.55 31.82 9.38
N ARG A 557 -24.95 30.61 8.95
CA ARG A 557 -24.83 29.40 9.76
C ARG A 557 -23.36 29.06 10.03
N LEU A 558 -22.52 29.07 8.99
CA LEU A 558 -21.09 28.82 9.12
C LEU A 558 -20.42 29.86 10.02
N GLU A 559 -20.77 31.14 9.86
CA GLU A 559 -20.29 32.22 10.73
C GLU A 559 -20.64 31.97 12.21
N ALA A 560 -21.87 31.55 12.51
CA ALA A 560 -22.28 31.23 13.87
C ALA A 560 -21.54 30.00 14.44
N GLN A 561 -21.32 28.96 13.64
CA GLN A 561 -20.55 27.78 14.05
C GLN A 561 -19.08 28.10 14.32
N MET A 562 -18.48 28.96 13.49
CA MET A 562 -17.11 29.44 13.69
C MET A 562 -16.99 30.22 15.00
N GLU A 563 -17.97 31.06 15.32
CA GLU A 563 -17.94 31.85 16.55
C GLU A 563 -18.07 30.98 17.81
N ASP A 564 -18.98 30.00 17.81
CA ASP A 564 -19.08 29.02 18.91
C ASP A 564 -17.78 28.22 19.11
N LEU A 565 -17.14 27.80 18.00
CA LEU A 565 -15.86 27.10 18.08
C LEU A 565 -14.75 27.99 18.62
N ARG A 566 -14.70 29.27 18.23
CA ARG A 566 -13.76 30.25 18.77
C ARG A 566 -13.92 30.39 20.28
N GLN A 567 -15.14 30.51 20.77
CA GLN A 567 -15.40 30.63 22.21
C GLN A 567 -14.91 29.39 22.97
N ARG A 568 -15.30 28.20 22.52
CA ARG A 568 -14.89 26.92 23.14
C ARG A 568 -13.37 26.71 23.13
N LEU A 569 -12.71 27.09 22.04
CA LEU A 569 -11.25 27.00 21.92
C LEU A 569 -10.55 27.97 22.86
N SER A 570 -11.02 29.22 22.95
CA SER A 570 -10.46 30.24 23.85
C SER A 570 -10.53 29.78 25.31
N ASP A 571 -11.68 29.24 25.74
CA ASP A 571 -11.89 28.70 27.09
C ASP A 571 -10.91 27.57 27.41
N ARG A 572 -10.70 26.64 26.48
CA ARG A 572 -9.76 25.51 26.65
C ARG A 572 -8.31 25.99 26.68
N MET A 573 -7.94 26.91 25.79
CA MET A 573 -6.62 27.53 25.76
C MET A 573 -6.29 28.22 27.08
N ARG A 574 -7.24 28.96 27.65
CA ARG A 574 -7.10 29.56 28.98
C ARG A 574 -6.89 28.53 30.07
N HIS A 575 -7.73 27.50 30.11
CA HIS A 575 -7.67 26.46 31.12
C HIS A 575 -6.32 25.72 31.13
N HIS A 576 -5.72 25.50 29.96
CA HIS A 576 -4.44 24.81 29.81
C HIS A 576 -3.22 25.76 29.78
N GLY A 577 -3.40 27.07 29.92
CA GLY A 577 -2.31 28.05 29.87
C GLY A 577 -1.57 28.10 28.52
N GLN A 578 -2.26 27.79 27.42
CA GLN A 578 -1.71 27.81 26.07
C GLN A 578 -2.19 29.04 25.31
N ASP A 579 -1.27 29.90 24.88
CA ASP A 579 -1.61 31.13 24.15
C ASP A 579 -1.48 30.96 22.63
N VAL A 580 -0.83 29.89 22.18
CA VAL A 580 -0.68 29.55 20.77
C VAL A 580 -0.96 28.06 20.58
N ILE A 581 -1.80 27.75 19.60
CA ILE A 581 -2.00 26.39 19.09
C ILE A 581 -1.58 26.38 17.63
N GLU A 582 -0.59 25.56 17.32
CA GLU A 582 -0.19 25.31 15.94
C GLU A 582 -0.92 24.08 15.40
N THR A 583 -1.41 24.21 14.18
CA THR A 583 -2.06 23.13 13.45
C THR A 583 -1.46 23.04 12.05
N PRO A 584 -1.67 21.93 11.33
CA PRO A 584 -1.32 21.83 9.91
C PRO A 584 -2.01 22.85 9.01
N TYR A 585 -3.05 23.53 9.51
CA TYR A 585 -3.87 24.52 8.79
C TYR A 585 -3.50 25.96 9.15
N GLY A 586 -2.39 26.16 9.88
CA GLY A 586 -1.99 27.47 10.40
C GLY A 586 -2.00 27.52 11.93
N ARG A 587 -1.80 28.71 12.49
CA ARG A 587 -1.72 28.93 13.94
C ARG A 587 -2.89 29.75 14.47
N VAL A 588 -3.36 29.39 15.64
CA VAL A 588 -4.35 30.16 16.40
C VAL A 588 -3.66 30.76 17.62
N ARG A 589 -3.66 32.09 17.71
CA ARG A 589 -3.11 32.83 18.87
C ARG A 589 -4.23 33.47 19.67
N ARG A 590 -4.25 33.24 20.98
CA ARG A 590 -5.06 34.00 21.94
C ARG A 590 -4.32 35.30 22.25
N THR A 591 -4.92 36.42 21.90
CA THR A 591 -4.43 37.76 22.27
C THR A 591 -5.43 38.47 23.15
N GLN A 592 -4.92 39.25 24.09
CA GLN A 592 -5.75 40.13 24.92
C GLN A 592 -5.70 41.52 24.30
N ALA A 593 -6.86 42.02 23.86
CA ALA A 593 -6.98 43.39 23.37
C ALA A 593 -6.82 44.37 24.54
N SER A 594 -6.48 45.61 24.21
CA SER A 594 -6.25 46.69 25.19
C SER A 594 -7.47 47.06 26.03
N ASP A 595 -8.68 46.69 25.59
CA ASP A 595 -9.94 46.84 26.31
C ASP A 595 -10.27 45.64 27.23
N GLY A 596 -9.36 44.66 27.34
CA GLY A 596 -9.54 43.44 28.12
C GLY A 596 -10.32 42.34 27.40
N THR A 597 -10.81 42.57 26.17
CA THR A 597 -11.47 41.53 25.38
C THR A 597 -10.45 40.54 24.83
N GLU A 598 -10.72 39.25 25.00
CA GLU A 598 -9.87 38.22 24.41
C GLU A 598 -10.31 37.92 22.98
N ARG A 599 -9.33 37.86 22.07
CA ARG A 599 -9.56 37.47 20.68
C ARG A 599 -8.69 36.30 20.30
N LEU A 600 -9.27 35.37 19.55
CA LEU A 600 -8.51 34.37 18.83
C LEU A 600 -8.20 34.91 17.42
N THR A 601 -6.91 35.06 17.15
CA THR A 601 -6.38 35.37 15.82
C THR A 601 -6.04 34.06 15.12
N VAL A 602 -6.66 33.81 13.97
CA VAL A 602 -6.36 32.67 13.09
C VAL A 602 -5.44 33.17 11.98
N GLU A 603 -4.25 32.58 11.89
CA GLU A 603 -3.28 32.85 10.85
C GLU A 603 -3.15 31.56 10.03
N VAL A 604 -3.85 31.53 8.88
CA VAL A 604 -3.94 30.37 7.96
C VAL A 604 -2.66 30.25 7.15
#